data_AF-I3XWW5-F1
#
_entry.id   AF-I3XWW5-F1
#
_cell.length_a   1.000
_cell.length_b   1.000
_cell.length_c   1.000
_cell.angle_alpha   90.00
_cell.angle_beta   90.00
_cell.angle_gamma   90.00
#
_symmetry.space_group_name_H-M   'P 1'
#
loop_
_entity.id
_entity.type
_entity.pdbx_description
1 polymer ?
#
loop_
_entity_poly.entity_id
_entity_poly.type
_entity_poly.pdbx_seq_one_letter_code
_entity_poly.pdbx_strand_id
1 'polypeptide(L)'
;MLLMKLSSEEKFAFLQLAQYVAKLDGEYGPKEREVIEEYCTEMGIENVEINMELFDLDTLLSIFKSPKSQKIAILALMVLVHIDDKYGIYEHKVMYKIAQIFKLDETKMHLFSMWGKAGSALYEQALVFTER
;
A
#
# COMPACT_ATOMS: atom_id res chain seq x y z
N MET A 1 -0.18 -11.41 1.25
CA MET A 1 1.14 -10.78 1.04
C MET A 1 2.06 -11.04 2.25
N LEU A 2 2.91 -10.09 2.65
CA LEU A 2 3.88 -10.20 3.74
C LEU A 2 3.50 -9.33 4.96
N LEU A 3 2.31 -8.74 4.97
CA LEU A 3 1.84 -7.75 5.95
C LEU A 3 1.73 -8.34 7.36
N MET A 4 1.48 -9.65 7.48
CA MET A 4 1.55 -10.35 8.77
C MET A 4 2.90 -10.28 9.48
N LYS A 5 3.98 -9.96 8.76
CA LYS A 5 5.32 -9.81 9.34
C LYS A 5 5.55 -8.43 9.95
N LEU A 6 4.60 -7.50 9.84
CA LEU A 6 4.62 -6.21 10.51
C LEU A 6 4.24 -6.37 11.98
N SER A 7 4.82 -5.53 12.84
CA SER A 7 4.38 -5.38 14.23
C SER A 7 2.98 -4.79 14.31
N SER A 8 2.31 -4.90 15.46
CA SER A 8 0.95 -4.36 15.64
C SER A 8 0.87 -2.87 15.33
N GLU A 9 1.84 -2.07 15.79
CA GLU A 9 1.91 -0.63 15.50
C GLU A 9 2.07 -0.36 13.98
N GLU A 10 2.95 -1.11 13.32
CA GLU A 10 3.18 -0.99 11.87
C GLU A 10 1.96 -1.43 11.04
N LYS A 11 1.16 -2.37 11.52
CA LYS A 11 -0.09 -2.79 10.83
C LYS A 11 -1.11 -1.66 10.79
N PHE A 12 -1.37 -1.01 11.93
CA PHE A 12 -2.27 0.15 11.98
C PHE A 12 -1.71 1.35 11.21
N ALA A 13 -0.38 1.54 11.23
CA ALA A 13 0.27 2.56 10.42
C ALA A 13 0.12 2.28 8.93
N PHE A 14 0.29 1.03 8.53
CA PHE A 14 0.14 0.60 7.14
C PHE A 14 -1.28 0.78 6.63
N LEU A 15 -2.30 0.45 7.43
CA LEU A 15 -3.70 0.66 7.04
C LEU A 15 -4.00 2.14 6.75
N GLN A 16 -3.57 3.04 7.64
CA GLN A 16 -3.70 4.48 7.45
C GLN A 16 -2.98 4.94 6.18
N LEU A 17 -1.78 4.42 5.93
CA LEU A 17 -1.00 4.74 4.75
C LEU A 17 -1.69 4.25 3.46
N ALA A 18 -2.23 3.04 3.45
CA ALA A 18 -2.94 2.45 2.31
C ALA A 18 -4.21 3.25 1.99
N GLN A 19 -5.03 3.56 3.00
CA GLN A 19 -6.23 4.39 2.80
C GLN A 19 -5.90 5.82 2.37
N TYR A 20 -4.80 6.41 2.87
CA TYR A 20 -4.34 7.72 2.41
C TYR A 20 -3.99 7.67 0.92
N VAL A 21 -3.20 6.68 0.49
CA VAL A 21 -2.79 6.52 -0.90
C VAL A 21 -3.99 6.30 -1.82
N ALA A 22 -4.90 5.40 -1.48
CA ALA A 22 -6.11 5.12 -2.27
C ALA A 22 -7.11 6.31 -2.34
N LYS A 23 -6.94 7.35 -1.51
CA LYS A 23 -7.79 8.55 -1.53
C LYS A 23 -7.15 9.74 -2.24
N LEU A 24 -5.90 9.63 -2.71
CA LEU A 24 -5.15 10.75 -3.29
C LEU A 24 -5.79 11.34 -4.54
N ASP A 25 -6.27 10.47 -5.45
CA ASP A 25 -6.82 10.88 -6.73
C ASP A 25 -8.35 11.09 -6.68
N GLY A 26 -8.94 11.09 -5.47
CA GLY A 26 -10.34 11.39 -5.21
C GLY A 26 -11.33 10.28 -5.58
N GLU A 27 -10.91 9.27 -6.34
CA GLU A 27 -11.68 8.08 -6.64
C GLU A 27 -11.17 6.90 -5.80
N TYR A 28 -11.71 6.70 -4.60
CA TYR A 28 -11.50 5.45 -3.89
C TYR A 28 -12.31 4.35 -4.57
N GLY A 29 -11.67 3.60 -5.47
CA GLY A 29 -12.30 2.65 -6.38
C GLY A 29 -12.77 1.36 -5.70
N PRO A 30 -13.70 0.60 -6.31
CA PRO A 30 -14.12 -0.71 -5.78
C PRO A 30 -12.95 -1.68 -5.60
N LYS A 31 -12.04 -1.77 -6.59
CA LYS A 31 -10.88 -2.68 -6.54
C LYS A 31 -9.90 -2.32 -5.41
N GLU A 32 -9.65 -1.03 -5.18
CA GLU A 32 -8.80 -0.59 -4.08
C GLU A 32 -9.41 -0.88 -2.71
N ARG A 33 -10.75 -0.75 -2.60
CA ARG A 33 -11.48 -1.17 -1.40
C ARG A 33 -11.29 -2.65 -1.11
N GLU A 34 -11.48 -3.50 -2.12
CA GLU A 34 -11.28 -4.95 -1.98
C GLU A 34 -9.84 -5.28 -1.56
N VAL A 35 -8.84 -4.64 -2.18
CA VAL A 35 -7.43 -4.83 -1.81
C VAL A 35 -7.16 -4.40 -0.36
N ILE A 36 -7.73 -3.27 0.10
CA ILE A 36 -7.57 -2.82 1.49
C ILE A 36 -8.26 -3.77 2.48
N GLU A 37 -9.42 -4.32 2.14
CA GLU A 37 -10.08 -5.34 2.96
C GLU A 37 -9.25 -6.63 3.05
N GLU A 38 -8.63 -7.06 1.96
CA GLU A 38 -7.68 -8.18 1.97
C GLU A 38 -6.46 -7.87 2.83
N TYR A 39 -5.95 -6.64 2.80
CA TYR A 39 -4.85 -6.23 3.68
C TYR A 39 -5.25 -6.29 5.16
N CYS A 40 -6.47 -5.85 5.49
CA CYS A 40 -7.01 -5.94 6.86
C CYS A 40 -7.14 -7.40 7.30
N THR A 41 -7.72 -8.24 6.44
CA THR A 41 -7.88 -9.68 6.66
C THR A 41 -6.54 -10.37 6.88
N GLU A 42 -5.56 -10.09 6.02
CA GLU A 42 -4.21 -10.61 6.15
C GLU A 42 -3.59 -10.18 7.49
N MET A 43 -3.65 -8.89 7.82
CA MET A 43 -3.06 -8.36 9.05
C MET A 43 -3.79 -8.79 10.32
N GLY A 44 -5.03 -9.27 10.22
CA GLY A 44 -5.91 -9.60 11.33
C GLY A 44 -6.37 -8.36 12.10
N ILE A 45 -6.67 -7.27 11.39
CA ILE A 45 -7.16 -6.01 11.97
C ILE A 45 -8.48 -5.59 11.31
N GLU A 46 -9.26 -4.76 11.99
CA GLU A 46 -10.47 -4.17 11.42
C GLU A 46 -10.12 -3.00 10.49
N ASN A 47 -10.92 -2.83 9.43
CA ASN A 47 -10.80 -1.70 8.52
C ASN A 47 -11.38 -0.43 9.16
N VAL A 48 -10.56 0.27 9.95
CA VAL A 48 -10.93 1.54 10.58
C VAL A 48 -10.63 2.68 9.61
N GLU A 49 -11.60 3.56 9.38
CA GLU A 49 -11.39 4.74 8.54
C GLU A 49 -10.36 5.70 9.15
N ILE A 50 -9.43 6.13 8.31
CA ILE A 50 -8.44 7.16 8.58
C ILE A 50 -9.11 8.52 8.85
N ASN A 51 -8.70 9.16 9.94
CA ASN A 51 -8.99 10.57 10.15
C ASN A 51 -7.96 11.42 9.39
N MET A 52 -8.38 11.97 8.25
CA MET A 52 -7.53 12.80 7.39
C MET A 52 -7.08 14.11 8.05
N GLU A 53 -7.81 14.63 9.04
CA GLU A 53 -7.44 15.86 9.76
C GLU A 53 -6.24 15.64 10.70
N LEU A 54 -6.05 14.39 11.17
CA LEU A 54 -4.97 14.01 12.07
C LEU A 54 -3.82 13.30 11.35
N PHE A 55 -3.93 13.12 10.03
CA PHE A 55 -2.95 12.37 9.26
C PHE A 55 -1.69 13.21 9.00
N ASP A 56 -0.55 12.70 9.46
CA ASP A 56 0.78 13.22 9.11
C ASP A 56 1.64 12.10 8.53
N LEU A 57 1.97 12.23 7.24
CA LEU A 57 2.69 11.20 6.49
C LEU A 57 4.08 10.92 7.10
N ASP A 58 4.81 11.96 7.47
CA ASP A 58 6.19 11.84 7.95
C ASP A 58 6.24 11.14 9.33
N THR A 59 5.32 11.49 10.24
CA THR A 59 5.16 10.82 11.54
C THR A 59 4.74 9.36 11.38
N LEU A 60 3.79 9.08 10.48
CA LEU A 60 3.33 7.71 10.22
C LEU A 60 4.46 6.82 9.68
N LEU A 61 5.25 7.34 8.75
CA LEU A 61 6.38 6.62 8.16
C LEU A 61 7.49 6.33 9.18
N SER A 62 7.62 7.16 10.23
CA SER A 62 8.59 6.94 11.30
C SER A 62 8.30 5.68 12.15
N ILE A 63 7.08 5.14 12.09
CA ILE A 63 6.69 3.90 12.79
C ILE A 63 7.42 2.68 12.19
N PHE A 64 7.73 2.71 10.89
CA PHE A 64 8.43 1.64 10.18
C PHE A 64 9.94 1.70 10.44
N LYS A 65 10.37 1.11 11.55
CA LYS A 65 11.77 1.20 12.03
C LYS A 65 12.73 0.29 11.27
N SER A 66 12.24 -0.84 10.76
CA SER A 66 13.13 -1.85 10.15
C SER A 66 13.16 -1.74 8.62
N PRO A 67 14.32 -1.91 7.96
CA PRO A 67 14.39 -1.94 6.50
C PRO A 67 13.51 -3.03 5.87
N LYS A 68 13.21 -4.09 6.64
CA LYS A 68 12.30 -5.15 6.23
C LYS A 68 10.85 -4.67 6.21
N SER A 69 10.38 -4.02 7.28
CA SER A 69 9.03 -3.46 7.37
C SER A 69 8.76 -2.42 6.29
N GLN A 70 9.72 -1.52 6.04
CA GLN A 70 9.66 -0.50 5.00
C GLN A 70 9.49 -1.09 3.60
N LYS A 71 10.24 -2.14 3.27
CA LYS A 71 10.12 -2.84 1.99
C LYS A 71 8.78 -3.58 1.86
N ILE A 72 8.30 -4.20 2.93
CA ILE A 72 6.99 -4.86 2.95
C ILE A 72 5.89 -3.83 2.66
N ALA A 73 5.92 -2.67 3.33
CA ALA A 73 4.97 -1.59 3.10
C ALA A 73 5.00 -1.08 1.65
N ILE A 74 6.19 -0.80 1.10
CA ILE A 74 6.32 -0.36 -0.31
C ILE A 74 5.77 -1.41 -1.28
N LEU A 75 6.14 -2.69 -1.12
CA LEU A 75 5.66 -3.75 -2.00
C LEU A 75 4.13 -3.78 -2.01
N ALA A 76 3.53 -3.75 -0.83
CA ALA A 76 2.09 -3.77 -0.69
C ALA A 76 1.42 -2.54 -1.32
N LEU A 77 1.90 -1.33 -1.03
CA LEU A 77 1.38 -0.11 -1.66
C LEU A 77 1.54 -0.11 -3.18
N MET A 78 2.61 -0.70 -3.72
CA MET A 78 2.78 -0.83 -5.16
C MET A 78 1.76 -1.76 -5.82
N VAL A 79 1.19 -2.73 -5.10
CA VAL A 79 0.06 -3.52 -5.62
C VAL A 79 -1.20 -2.68 -5.62
N LEU A 80 -1.44 -1.92 -4.53
CA LEU A 80 -2.60 -1.06 -4.39
C LEU A 80 -2.68 -0.02 -5.52
N VAL A 81 -1.62 0.76 -5.76
CA VAL A 81 -1.62 1.83 -6.79
C VAL A 81 -1.58 1.32 -8.24
N HIS A 82 -1.47 0.00 -8.45
CA HIS A 82 -1.49 -0.63 -9.78
C HIS A 82 -2.74 -1.50 -9.99
N ILE A 83 -3.69 -1.55 -9.04
CA ILE A 83 -4.87 -2.42 -9.15
C ILE A 83 -5.95 -1.87 -10.08
N ASP A 84 -6.04 -0.55 -10.20
CA ASP A 84 -7.05 0.12 -11.01
C ASP A 84 -6.53 0.55 -12.39
N ASP A 85 -5.30 0.13 -12.75
CA ASP A 85 -4.55 0.52 -13.95
C ASP A 85 -4.36 2.05 -14.12
N LYS A 86 -4.69 2.85 -13.10
CA LYS A 86 -4.62 4.31 -13.13
C LYS A 86 -3.54 4.84 -12.19
N TYR A 87 -2.31 4.32 -12.31
CA TYR A 87 -1.20 4.85 -11.51
C TYR A 87 -0.92 6.32 -11.83
N GLY A 88 -1.45 7.21 -11.01
CA GLY A 88 -1.56 8.64 -11.24
C GLY A 88 -0.33 9.45 -10.86
N ILE A 89 -0.30 10.73 -11.23
CA ILE A 89 0.83 11.62 -10.93
C ILE A 89 0.96 11.86 -9.42
N TYR A 90 -0.14 11.94 -8.68
CA TYR A 90 -0.09 12.18 -7.22
C TYR A 90 0.34 10.95 -6.45
N GLU A 91 -0.17 9.77 -6.82
CA GLU A 91 0.30 8.50 -6.28
C GLU A 91 1.78 8.31 -6.55
N HIS A 92 2.25 8.58 -7.77
CA HIS A 92 3.67 8.53 -8.10
C HIS A 92 4.52 9.44 -7.21
N LYS A 93 4.07 10.68 -6.97
CA LYS A 93 4.76 11.63 -6.09
C LYS A 93 4.81 11.13 -4.65
N VAL A 94 3.70 10.59 -4.14
CA VAL A 94 3.63 10.06 -2.77
C VAL A 94 4.49 8.81 -2.61
N MET A 95 4.43 7.87 -3.55
CA MET A 95 5.26 6.66 -3.53
C MET A 95 6.76 6.99 -3.59
N TYR A 96 7.15 8.01 -4.36
CA TYR A 96 8.52 8.50 -4.37
C TYR A 96 8.92 9.15 -3.04
N LYS A 97 8.06 9.99 -2.44
CA LYS A 97 8.31 10.58 -1.10
C LYS A 97 8.49 9.49 -0.03
N ILE A 98 7.62 8.47 -0.01
CA ILE A 98 7.71 7.33 0.90
C ILE A 98 9.06 6.62 0.74
N ALA A 99 9.47 6.35 -0.50
CA ALA A 99 10.74 5.69 -0.80
C ALA A 99 11.95 6.51 -0.32
N GLN A 100 11.93 7.83 -0.50
CA GLN A 100 12.99 8.70 -0.01
C GLN A 100 13.10 8.67 1.53
N ILE A 101 11.98 8.71 2.24
CA ILE A 101 11.94 8.65 3.71
C ILE A 101 12.46 7.29 4.22
N PHE A 102 12.08 6.20 3.54
CA PHE A 102 12.60 4.86 3.81
C PHE A 102 14.04 4.65 3.34
N LYS A 103 14.67 5.68 2.74
CA LYS A 103 16.05 5.63 2.22
C LYS A 103 16.25 4.47 1.25
N LEU A 104 15.22 4.18 0.45
CA LEU A 104 15.28 3.16 -0.58
C LEU A 104 15.97 3.74 -1.81
N ASP A 105 16.79 2.90 -2.42
CA ASP A 105 17.53 3.24 -3.63
C ASP A 105 16.57 3.50 -4.78
N GLU A 106 16.62 4.71 -5.34
CA GLU A 106 15.74 5.16 -6.43
C GLU A 106 15.85 4.27 -7.66
N THR A 107 17.02 3.66 -7.90
CA THR A 107 17.20 2.71 -9.01
C THR A 107 16.35 1.44 -8.84
N LYS A 108 15.93 1.12 -7.61
CA LYS A 108 15.06 -0.02 -7.30
C LYS A 108 13.58 0.34 -7.34
N MET A 109 13.21 1.62 -7.41
CA MET A 109 11.79 2.02 -7.49
C MET A 109 11.10 1.49 -8.74
N HIS A 110 11.82 1.43 -9.86
CA HIS A 110 11.31 0.76 -11.06
C HIS A 110 11.01 -0.72 -10.81
N LEU A 111 11.88 -1.43 -10.08
CA LEU A 111 11.66 -2.84 -9.73
C LEU A 111 10.47 -3.03 -8.80
N PHE A 112 10.28 -2.15 -7.81
CA PHE A 112 9.11 -2.17 -6.94
C PHE A 112 7.80 -1.94 -7.71
N SER A 113 7.81 -0.99 -8.65
CA SER A 113 6.65 -0.74 -9.51
C SER A 113 6.36 -1.92 -10.46
N MET A 114 7.39 -2.52 -11.07
CA MET A 114 7.23 -3.72 -11.90
C MET A 114 6.65 -4.88 -11.09
N TRP A 115 7.13 -5.07 -9.85
CA TRP A 115 6.60 -6.08 -8.95
C TRP A 115 5.14 -5.81 -8.58
N GLY A 116 4.80 -4.57 -8.25
CA GLY A 116 3.43 -4.14 -7.93
C GLY A 116 2.46 -4.44 -9.06
N LYS A 117 2.82 -4.06 -10.30
CA LYS A 117 2.04 -4.36 -11.50
C LYS A 117 1.88 -5.86 -11.77
N ALA A 118 2.93 -6.65 -11.55
CA ALA A 118 2.82 -8.10 -11.67
C ALA A 118 1.92 -8.70 -10.58
N GLY A 119 2.05 -8.19 -9.35
CA GLY A 119 1.24 -8.60 -8.21
C GLY A 119 -0.24 -8.28 -8.38
N SER A 120 -0.58 -7.08 -8.86
CA SER A 120 -1.96 -6.69 -9.14
C SER A 120 -2.56 -7.57 -10.24
N ALA A 121 -1.87 -7.76 -11.36
CA ALA A 121 -2.34 -8.61 -12.45
C ALA A 121 -2.56 -10.07 -12.04
N LEU A 122 -1.69 -10.63 -11.20
CA LEU A 122 -1.85 -11.99 -10.67
C LEU A 122 -3.01 -12.08 -9.66
N TYR A 123 -3.20 -11.05 -8.85
CA TYR A 123 -4.31 -10.98 -7.90
C TYR A 123 -5.65 -10.90 -8.64
N GLU A 124 -5.78 -10.06 -9.67
CA GLU A 124 -6.98 -10.02 -10.52
C GLU A 124 -7.28 -11.36 -11.18
N GLN A 125 -6.26 -12.05 -11.70
CA GLN A 125 -6.44 -13.41 -12.24
C GLN A 125 -6.94 -14.39 -11.19
N ALA A 126 -6.45 -14.29 -9.94
CA ALA A 126 -6.91 -15.14 -8.86
C ALA A 126 -8.40 -14.91 -8.57
N LEU A 127 -8.85 -13.65 -8.50
CA LEU A 127 -10.26 -13.31 -8.29
C LEU A 127 -11.16 -13.94 -9.37
N VAL A 128 -10.77 -13.83 -10.65
CA VAL A 128 -11.49 -14.45 -11.77
C VAL A 128 -11.62 -15.97 -11.62
N PHE A 129 -10.63 -16.64 -11.02
CA PHE A 129 -10.69 -18.09 -10.80
C PHE A 129 -11.51 -18.49 -9.57
N THR A 130 -11.61 -17.63 -8.57
CA THR A 130 -12.31 -17.92 -7.30
C THR A 130 -13.77 -17.49 -7.30
N GLU A 131 -14.17 -16.49 -8.10
CA GLU A 131 -15.54 -15.97 -8.17
C GLU A 131 -16.48 -16.79 -9.09
N ARG A 132 -16.36 -18.12 -9.11
CA ARG A 132 -17.29 -19.01 -9.83
C ARG A 132 -18.38 -19.60 -8.95
#